data_AF-A0A7C3L9T7-F1
#
_entry.id   AF-A0A7C3L9T7-F1
#
_cell.length_a   1.000
_cell.length_b   1.000
_cell.length_c   1.000
_cell.angle_alpha   90.00
_cell.angle_beta   90.00
_cell.angle_gamma   90.00
#
_symmetry.space_group_name_H-M   'P 1'
#
loop_
_entity.id
_entity.type
_entity.pdbx_description
1 polymer ?
#
loop_
_entity_poly.entity_id
_entity_poly.type
_entity_poly.pdbx_seq_one_letter_code
_entity_poly.pdbx_strand_id
1 'polypeptide(L)'
;IAAAIKDVHLQEDGTYLVDGGANIRVLNRTLSWNLPTDGPKTLNGLITEHLESIPTPATSLRIGDYTIEVLHTTDNAVKTARITPPGKVKREA
;
A
#
# COMPACT_ATOMS: atom_id res chain seq x y z
N ILE A 1 -20.24 -9.15 -3.66
CA ILE A 1 -19.04 -8.28 -3.77
C ILE A 1 -18.68 -7.83 -2.35
N ALA A 2 -17.85 -8.58 -1.62
CA ALA A 2 -17.58 -8.31 -0.19
C ALA A 2 -16.11 -8.50 0.22
N ALA A 3 -15.23 -8.88 -0.72
CA ALA A 3 -13.83 -9.18 -0.41
C ALA A 3 -12.95 -7.93 -0.28
N ALA A 4 -13.25 -6.84 -0.99
CA ALA A 4 -12.32 -5.70 -1.12
C ALA A 4 -12.21 -4.80 0.13
N ILE A 5 -13.16 -4.87 1.07
CA ILE A 5 -13.22 -3.94 2.22
C ILE A 5 -12.44 -4.50 3.43
N LYS A 6 -12.15 -5.80 3.48
CA LYS A 6 -11.42 -6.39 4.61
C LYS A 6 -9.93 -6.05 4.64
N ASP A 7 -9.39 -5.72 3.47
CA ASP A 7 -7.94 -5.55 3.30
C ASP A 7 -7.52 -4.08 3.34
N VAL A 8 -8.47 -3.13 3.50
CA VAL A 8 -8.21 -1.69 3.42
C VAL A 8 -9.01 -0.92 4.49
N HIS A 9 -8.33 -0.08 5.26
CA HIS A 9 -8.93 0.80 6.26
C HIS A 9 -8.48 2.25 6.05
N LEU A 10 -9.43 3.16 5.81
CA LEU A 10 -9.17 4.61 5.75
C LEU A 10 -8.85 5.15 7.16
N GLN A 11 -7.90 6.07 7.25
CA GLN A 11 -7.50 6.75 8.47
C GLN A 11 -7.99 8.22 8.47
N GLU A 12 -8.03 8.85 9.64
CA GLU A 12 -8.51 10.24 9.83
C GLU A 12 -7.62 11.30 9.16
N ASP A 13 -6.37 10.96 8.88
CA ASP A 13 -5.40 11.78 8.16
C ASP A 13 -5.54 11.69 6.64
N GLY A 14 -6.42 10.81 6.13
CA GLY A 14 -6.60 10.57 4.70
C GLY A 14 -5.68 9.50 4.11
N THR A 15 -4.88 8.83 4.93
CA THR A 15 -4.08 7.67 4.55
C THR A 15 -4.87 6.37 4.67
N TYR A 16 -4.35 5.30 4.09
CA TYR A 16 -5.01 4.00 4.04
C TYR A 16 -4.09 2.93 4.63
N LEU A 17 -4.57 2.18 5.62
CA LEU A 17 -3.91 0.95 6.07
C LEU A 17 -4.35 -0.19 5.16
N VAL A 18 -3.39 -0.88 4.56
CA VAL A 18 -3.65 -1.93 3.56
C VAL A 18 -2.89 -3.20 3.93
N ASP A 19 -3.57 -4.34 3.84
CA ASP A 19 -2.96 -5.66 4.02
C ASP A 19 -1.97 -5.96 2.88
N GLY A 20 -0.80 -6.51 3.20
CA GLY A 20 0.22 -6.83 2.20
C GLY A 20 -0.23 -7.87 1.17
N GLY A 21 -1.19 -8.72 1.52
CA GLY A 21 -1.85 -9.67 0.61
C GLY A 21 -2.87 -9.03 -0.34
N ALA A 22 -3.23 -7.76 -0.13
CA ALA A 22 -4.22 -7.07 -0.95
C ALA A 22 -3.84 -7.06 -2.43
N ASN A 23 -4.78 -7.44 -3.30
CA ASN A 23 -4.55 -7.47 -4.74
C ASN A 23 -4.57 -6.06 -5.34
N ILE A 24 -3.49 -5.68 -6.03
CA ILE A 24 -3.33 -4.32 -6.56
C ILE A 24 -4.43 -3.95 -7.56
N ARG A 25 -4.84 -4.88 -8.43
CA ARG A 25 -5.92 -4.63 -9.40
C ARG A 25 -7.26 -4.42 -8.70
N VAL A 26 -7.50 -5.07 -7.57
CA VAL A 26 -8.70 -4.85 -6.75
C VAL A 26 -8.62 -3.48 -6.10
N LEU A 27 -7.50 -3.13 -5.47
CA LEU A 27 -7.27 -1.79 -4.89
C LEU A 27 -7.53 -0.68 -5.90
N ASN A 28 -6.93 -0.77 -7.09
CA ASN A 28 -7.12 0.19 -8.16
C ASN A 28 -8.60 0.36 -8.55
N ARG A 29 -9.34 -0.74 -8.73
CA ARG A 29 -10.77 -0.66 -9.08
C ARG A 29 -11.65 -0.15 -7.94
N THR A 30 -11.35 -0.52 -6.70
CA THR A 30 -12.20 -0.18 -5.55
C THR A 30 -11.97 1.24 -5.06
N LEU A 31 -10.72 1.70 -5.08
CA LEU A 31 -10.32 3.02 -4.55
C LEU A 31 -10.09 4.05 -5.66
N SER A 32 -10.33 3.68 -6.92
CA SER A 32 -9.98 4.48 -8.11
C SER A 32 -8.51 4.90 -8.09
N TRP A 33 -7.64 3.99 -7.66
CA TRP A 33 -6.18 4.17 -7.65
C TRP A 33 -5.55 3.70 -8.96
N ASN A 34 -4.29 4.05 -9.14
CA ASN A 34 -3.49 3.72 -10.31
C ASN A 34 -2.09 3.24 -9.90
N LEU A 35 -2.03 2.31 -8.95
CA LEU A 35 -0.77 1.61 -8.62
C LEU A 35 -0.29 0.76 -9.80
N PRO A 36 1.02 0.55 -9.98
CA PRO A 36 1.55 -0.29 -11.05
C PRO A 36 0.96 -1.70 -11.03
N THR A 37 0.59 -2.22 -12.20
CA THR A 37 0.03 -3.59 -12.33
C THR A 37 0.81 -4.48 -13.29
N ASP A 38 1.86 -3.93 -13.90
CA ASP A 38 2.84 -4.66 -14.69
C ASP A 38 3.91 -5.15 -13.72
N GLY A 39 3.81 -6.42 -13.31
CA GLY A 39 4.62 -6.98 -12.22
C GLY A 39 3.75 -7.68 -11.15
N PRO A 40 4.06 -7.49 -9.85
CA PRO A 40 3.44 -8.22 -8.76
C PRO A 40 1.92 -8.07 -8.69
N LYS A 41 1.26 -9.09 -8.13
CA LYS A 41 -0.21 -9.10 -7.99
C LYS A 41 -0.69 -8.47 -6.68
N THR A 42 0.17 -8.40 -5.68
CA THR A 42 -0.15 -7.98 -4.31
C THR A 42 0.71 -6.82 -3.84
N LEU A 43 0.25 -6.09 -2.83
CA LEU A 43 0.98 -4.96 -2.27
C LEU A 43 2.36 -5.35 -1.73
N ASN A 44 2.46 -6.48 -1.02
CA ASN A 44 3.74 -7.00 -0.55
C ASN A 44 4.71 -7.22 -1.72
N GLY A 45 4.27 -7.90 -2.78
CA GLY A 45 5.12 -8.17 -3.93
C GLY A 45 5.61 -6.87 -4.58
N LEU A 46 4.74 -5.87 -4.73
CA LEU A 46 5.11 -4.57 -5.26
C LEU A 46 6.17 -3.86 -4.41
N ILE A 47 6.01 -3.90 -3.08
CA ILE A 47 6.96 -3.27 -2.15
C ILE A 47 8.30 -4.01 -2.18
N THR A 48 8.29 -5.33 -2.07
CA THR A 48 9.53 -6.15 -2.06
C THR A 48 10.29 -6.04 -3.36
N GLU A 49 9.59 -6.02 -4.50
CA GLU A 49 10.23 -5.83 -5.82
C GLU A 49 10.89 -4.45 -5.92
N HIS A 50 10.24 -3.40 -5.42
CA HIS A 50 10.79 -2.05 -5.46
C HIS A 50 11.96 -1.83 -4.48
N LEU A 51 11.95 -2.52 -3.34
CA LEU A 51 13.02 -2.41 -2.34
C LEU A 51 14.26 -3.25 -2.68
N GLU A 52 14.14 -4.23 -3.58
CA GLU A 52 15.18 -5.22 -3.91
C GLU A 52 15.81 -5.91 -2.68
N SER A 53 15.07 -5.92 -1.56
CA SER A 53 15.53 -6.37 -0.26
C SER A 53 14.35 -6.76 0.64
N ILE A 54 14.65 -7.40 1.77
CA ILE A 54 13.62 -7.78 2.75
C ILE A 54 13.03 -6.50 3.36
N PRO A 55 11.70 -6.28 3.27
CA PRO A 55 11.06 -5.11 3.83
C PRO A 55 11.24 -5.07 5.34
N THR A 56 11.57 -3.88 5.87
CA THR A 56 11.64 -3.62 7.31
C THR A 56 10.57 -2.61 7.71
N PRO A 57 9.95 -2.72 8.90
CA PRO A 57 9.04 -1.70 9.41
C PRO A 57 9.70 -0.33 9.49
N ALA A 58 8.89 0.72 9.41
CA ALA A 58 9.31 2.13 9.29
C ALA A 58 10.08 2.48 8.00
N THR A 59 10.17 1.55 7.04
CA THR A 59 10.66 1.87 5.70
C THR A 59 9.59 2.59 4.91
N SER A 60 9.93 3.77 4.38
CA SER A 60 9.10 4.53 3.46
C SER A 60 9.67 4.50 2.05
N LEU A 61 8.81 4.30 1.07
CA LEU A 61 9.15 4.27 -0.34
C LEU A 61 8.08 5.01 -1.15
N ARG A 62 8.46 5.48 -2.34
CA ARG A 62 7.55 6.14 -3.26
C ARG A 62 7.44 5.33 -4.53
N ILE A 63 6.22 4.94 -4.88
CA ILE A 63 5.91 4.21 -6.12
C ILE A 63 4.95 5.07 -6.94
N GLY A 64 5.44 5.63 -8.04
CA GLY A 64 4.72 6.67 -8.78
C GLY A 64 4.45 7.88 -7.88
N ASP A 65 3.18 8.23 -7.70
CA ASP A 65 2.76 9.33 -6.82
C ASP A 65 2.19 8.88 -5.48
N TYR A 66 2.38 7.61 -5.13
CA TYR A 66 1.95 7.04 -3.86
C TYR A 66 3.14 6.97 -2.92
N THR A 67 2.97 7.50 -1.70
CA THR A 67 3.91 7.25 -0.61
C THR A 67 3.42 6.01 0.14
N ILE A 68 4.30 5.03 0.30
CA ILE A 68 4.01 3.77 0.97
C ILE A 68 4.96 3.65 2.15
N GLU A 69 4.43 3.33 3.32
CA GLU A 69 5.20 3.11 4.54
C GLU A 69 4.90 1.70 5.06
N VAL A 70 5.93 0.89 5.26
CA VAL A 70 5.82 -0.44 5.84
C VAL A 70 5.62 -0.29 7.35
N LEU A 71 4.44 -0.67 7.85
CA LEU A 71 4.15 -0.57 9.28
C LEU A 71 4.44 -1.88 10.02
N HIS A 72 4.14 -3.01 9.39
CA HIS A 72 4.32 -4.32 10.00
C HIS A 72 4.75 -5.35 8.96
N THR A 73 5.66 -6.23 9.38
CA THR A 73 6.17 -7.34 8.59
C THR A 73 6.02 -8.64 9.35
N THR A 74 5.74 -9.74 8.65
CA THR A 74 5.67 -11.09 9.23
C THR A 74 6.30 -12.06 8.23
N ASP A 75 7.16 -12.96 8.70
CA ASP A 75 7.85 -13.96 7.86
C ASP A 75 8.52 -13.38 6.60
N ASN A 76 9.25 -12.27 6.77
CA ASN A 76 9.94 -11.52 5.69
C ASN A 76 9.01 -10.88 4.64
N ALA A 77 7.70 -10.81 4.89
CA ALA A 77 6.72 -10.16 4.03
C ALA A 77 6.08 -8.96 4.74
N VAL A 78 5.68 -7.95 3.98
CA VAL A 78 4.81 -6.87 4.45
C VAL A 78 3.47 -7.47 4.84
N LYS A 79 3.06 -7.26 6.10
CA LYS A 79 1.72 -7.61 6.57
C LYS A 79 0.78 -6.42 6.47
N THR A 80 1.25 -5.24 6.85
CA THR A 80 0.47 -4.00 6.78
C THR A 80 1.35 -2.87 6.29
N ALA A 81 0.82 -2.10 5.33
CA ALA A 81 1.44 -0.87 4.85
C ALA A 81 0.44 0.29 4.91
N ARG A 82 0.94 1.48 5.21
CA ARG A 82 0.20 2.74 5.08
C ARG A 82 0.44 3.28 3.67
N ILE A 83 -0.62 3.67 2.99
CA ILE A 83 -0.55 4.27 1.65
C ILE A 83 -1.16 5.66 1.71
N THR A 84 -0.38 6.64 1.24
CA THR A 84 -0.80 8.01 1.01
C THR A 84 -0.95 8.21 -0.49
N PRO A 85 -2.19 8.32 -1.02
CA PRO A 85 -2.41 8.54 -2.45
C PRO A 85 -2.11 10.01 -2.84
N PRO A 86 -1.87 10.26 -4.14
CA PRO A 86 -1.62 11.60 -4.64
C PRO A 86 -2.75 12.57 -4.27
N GLY A 87 -2.38 13.77 -3.79
CA GLY A 87 -3.33 14.83 -3.47
C GLY A 87 -4.06 14.70 -2.13
N LYS A 88 -3.75 13.70 -1.30
CA LYS A 88 -4.32 13.53 0.05
C LYS A 88 -3.41 13.96 1.20
N VAL A 89 -2.31 14.65 0.92
CA VAL A 89 -1.49 15.26 1.97
C VAL A 89 -2.33 16.36 2.62
N LYS A 90 -2.77 16.17 3.86
CA LYS A 90 -3.19 17.29 4.71
C LYS A 90 -2.02 18.25 4.74
N ARG A 91 -2.14 19.38 4.03
CA ARG A 91 -1.29 20.53 4.31
C ARG A 91 -1.68 20.94 5.72
N GLU A 92 -0.88 20.57 6.71
CA GLU A 92 -0.87 21.34 7.96
C GLU A 92 -0.58 22.78 7.54
N ALA A 93 -1.58 23.64 7.78
CA ALA A 93 -1.53 25.07 7.56
C ALA A 93 -0.92 25.74 8.80
#